data_AF-V4HHV6-F1
#
_entry.id   AF-V4HHV6-F1
#
_cell.length_a   1.000
_cell.length_b   1.000
_cell.length_c   1.000
_cell.angle_alpha   90.00
_cell.angle_beta   90.00
_cell.angle_gamma   90.00
#
_symmetry.space_group_name_H-M   'P 1'
#
loop_
_entity.id
_entity.type
_entity.pdbx_description
1 polymer ?
#
loop_
_entity_poly.entity_id
_entity_poly.type
_entity_poly.pdbx_seq_one_letter_code
_entity_poly.pdbx_strand_id
1 'polypeptide(L)'
;MPGNPKGDRRERELVNRLDAAGFAVMRAPASGSSTDRELPDVLAGDGRTFYAVEAKSSSGDPIYLRGEEVEALVYFARNFGANPKIGVRFDREDWYFFHPDELHVTDGGNYRVKREFALDSGETIDDLKVASEESESDRSAAEVLNAVEQGVLSADEAAEML
;
A
#
# COMPACT_ATOMS: atom_id res chain seq x y z
N MET A 1 21.06 18.24 2.10
CA MET A 1 19.98 19.13 2.57
C MET A 1 19.25 18.43 3.69
N PRO A 2 19.03 19.03 4.88
CA PRO A 2 18.21 18.36 5.88
C PRO A 2 16.75 18.35 5.38
N GLY A 3 16.14 17.16 5.35
CA GLY A 3 14.75 16.97 4.91
C GLY A 3 13.75 17.73 5.81
N ASN A 4 12.53 17.91 5.32
CA ASN A 4 11.45 18.58 6.05
C ASN A 4 11.11 17.80 7.35
N PRO A 5 11.41 18.32 8.56
CA PRO A 5 11.33 17.55 9.80
C PRO A 5 9.92 17.04 10.14
N LYS A 6 8.87 17.70 9.63
CA LYS A 6 7.47 17.30 9.83
C LYS A 6 7.06 16.14 8.93
N GLY A 7 7.48 16.14 7.66
CA GLY A 7 7.26 15.02 6.73
C GLY A 7 7.97 13.77 7.24
N ASP A 8 9.24 13.93 7.63
CA ASP A 8 10.05 12.88 8.24
C ASP A 8 9.41 12.30 9.52
N ARG A 9 8.71 13.11 10.33
CA ARG A 9 7.96 12.61 11.50
C ARG A 9 6.74 11.78 11.10
N ARG A 10 5.98 12.19 10.09
CA ARG A 10 4.76 11.47 9.66
C ARG A 10 5.09 10.18 8.93
N GLU A 11 6.12 10.17 8.10
CA GLU A 11 6.65 8.94 7.51
C GLU A 11 7.15 7.96 8.58
N ARG A 12 7.88 8.45 9.60
CA ARG A 12 8.27 7.59 10.73
C ARG A 12 7.08 7.04 11.50
N GLU A 13 6.03 7.85 11.68
CA GLU A 13 4.79 7.39 12.31
C GLU A 13 4.14 6.27 11.48
N LEU A 14 4.02 6.43 10.16
CA LEU A 14 3.50 5.40 9.27
C LEU A 14 4.31 4.10 9.38
N VAL A 15 5.64 4.21 9.31
CA VAL A 15 6.56 3.06 9.42
C VAL A 15 6.37 2.32 10.73
N ASN A 16 6.35 3.03 11.85
CA ASN A 16 6.16 2.41 13.16
C ASN A 16 4.78 1.73 13.27
N ARG A 17 3.73 2.30 12.66
CA ARG A 17 2.39 1.72 12.69
C ARG A 17 2.29 0.46 11.83
N LEU A 18 2.92 0.45 10.65
CA LEU A 18 3.00 -0.72 9.78
C LEU A 18 3.85 -1.84 10.43
N ASP A 19 4.99 -1.49 11.03
CA ASP A 19 5.84 -2.43 11.77
C ASP A 19 5.09 -3.07 12.95
N ALA A 20 4.37 -2.26 13.73
CA ALA A 20 3.53 -2.74 14.82
C ALA A 20 2.38 -3.66 14.35
N ALA A 21 1.93 -3.52 13.11
CA ALA A 21 0.94 -4.40 12.49
C ALA A 21 1.54 -5.68 11.88
N GLY A 22 2.86 -5.88 12.02
CA GLY A 22 3.55 -7.10 11.59
C GLY A 22 4.08 -7.07 10.15
N PHE A 23 4.19 -5.89 9.53
CA PHE A 23 4.91 -5.73 8.28
C PHE A 23 6.41 -5.51 8.54
N ALA A 24 7.28 -6.09 7.74
CA ALA A 24 8.65 -5.61 7.59
C ALA A 24 8.62 -4.33 6.74
N VAL A 25 9.23 -3.25 7.24
CA VAL A 25 9.11 -1.92 6.63
C VAL A 25 10.47 -1.27 6.37
N MET A 26 10.60 -0.61 5.23
CA MET A 26 11.73 0.26 4.93
C MET A 26 11.24 1.61 4.38
N ARG A 27 11.99 2.69 4.71
CA ARG A 27 11.82 4.00 4.07
C ARG A 27 12.81 4.16 2.93
N ALA A 28 12.40 4.77 1.84
CA ALA A 28 13.34 5.09 0.77
C ALA A 28 14.35 6.16 1.23
N PRO A 29 15.66 6.00 0.89
CA PRO A 29 16.68 6.98 1.22
C PRO A 29 16.51 8.22 0.34
N ALA A 30 15.78 9.20 0.88
CA ALA A 30 15.45 10.49 0.26
C ALA A 30 14.56 10.37 -0.99
N SER A 31 13.24 10.39 -0.79
CA SER A 31 12.23 10.72 -1.83
C SER A 31 12.35 12.16 -2.39
N GLY A 32 13.47 12.85 -2.10
CA GLY A 32 13.80 14.21 -2.55
C GLY A 32 15.14 14.29 -3.27
N SER A 33 15.07 14.33 -4.60
CA SER A 33 15.98 14.99 -5.55
C SER A 33 17.49 14.64 -5.58
N SER A 34 17.92 13.48 -5.09
CA SER A 34 19.36 13.09 -5.19
C SER A 34 19.66 11.91 -6.10
N THR A 35 18.64 11.30 -6.71
CA THR A 35 18.76 10.21 -7.69
C THR A 35 17.69 10.35 -8.77
N ASP A 36 18.00 10.02 -10.04
CA ASP A 36 17.02 9.92 -11.14
C ASP A 36 15.98 8.79 -10.96
N ARG A 37 16.00 8.12 -9.80
CA ARG A 37 15.10 7.03 -9.45
C ARG A 37 13.98 7.57 -8.59
N GLU A 38 12.77 7.50 -9.10
CA GLU A 38 11.57 7.78 -8.34
C GLU A 38 11.24 6.55 -7.51
N LEU A 39 11.23 6.73 -6.19
CA LEU A 39 11.00 5.67 -5.20
C LEU A 39 9.77 6.04 -4.36
N PRO A 40 8.97 5.06 -3.92
CA PRO A 40 7.92 5.32 -2.94
C PRO A 40 8.55 5.79 -1.63
N ASP A 41 7.79 6.49 -0.79
CA ASP A 41 8.24 6.89 0.54
C ASP A 41 8.51 5.67 1.44
N VAL A 42 7.61 4.68 1.38
CA VAL A 42 7.64 3.48 2.21
C VAL A 42 7.43 2.23 1.36
N LEU A 43 8.22 1.20 1.65
CA LEU A 43 7.96 -0.16 1.20
C LEU A 43 7.67 -1.02 2.43
N ALA A 44 6.57 -1.74 2.42
CA ALA A 44 6.15 -2.63 3.48
C ALA A 44 5.78 -4.00 2.92
N GLY A 45 6.01 -5.06 3.68
CA GLY A 45 5.55 -6.39 3.30
C GLY A 45 5.70 -7.40 4.43
N ASP A 46 4.93 -8.48 4.37
CA ASP A 46 4.91 -9.51 5.40
C ASP A 46 5.37 -10.88 4.89
N GLY A 47 6.04 -10.89 3.72
CA GLY A 47 6.48 -12.09 3.02
C GLY A 47 5.45 -12.66 2.05
N ARG A 48 4.18 -12.22 2.12
CA ARG A 48 3.08 -12.69 1.26
C ARG A 48 2.62 -11.60 0.31
N THR A 49 2.35 -10.42 0.87
CA THR A 49 1.96 -9.22 0.13
C THR A 49 2.94 -8.09 0.40
N PHE A 50 3.23 -7.33 -0.64
CA PHE A 50 4.13 -6.17 -0.59
C PHE A 50 3.36 -4.92 -1.02
N TYR A 51 3.58 -3.81 -0.33
CA TYR A 51 2.96 -2.53 -0.59
C TYR A 51 4.04 -1.46 -0.81
N ALA A 52 3.95 -0.76 -1.93
CA ALA A 52 4.70 0.47 -2.16
C ALA A 52 3.76 1.64 -1.83
N VAL A 53 4.19 2.52 -0.93
CA VAL A 53 3.33 3.57 -0.38
C VAL A 53 3.92 4.95 -0.62
N GLU A 54 3.13 5.82 -1.27
CA GLU A 54 3.37 7.26 -1.31
C GLU A 54 2.58 7.92 -0.17
N ALA A 55 3.26 8.62 0.74
CA ALA A 55 2.68 9.08 1.99
C ALA A 55 2.45 10.60 1.99
N LYS A 56 1.18 11.01 2.08
CA LYS A 56 0.81 12.43 2.22
C LYS A 56 0.12 12.69 3.54
N SER A 57 0.43 13.82 4.16
CA SER A 57 -0.25 14.26 5.38
C SER A 57 -0.57 15.75 5.32
N SER A 58 -1.70 16.15 5.89
CA SER A 58 -2.15 17.54 5.85
C SER A 58 -3.03 17.89 7.05
N SER A 59 -2.92 19.13 7.51
CA SER A 59 -3.88 19.73 8.45
C SER A 59 -5.12 20.32 7.74
N GLY A 60 -5.08 20.39 6.40
CA GLY A 60 -6.16 20.90 5.55
C GLY A 60 -6.78 19.81 4.68
N ASP A 61 -7.84 20.19 3.97
CA ASP A 61 -8.64 19.32 3.10
C ASP A 61 -8.94 20.07 1.79
N PRO A 62 -8.68 19.49 0.59
CA PRO A 62 -8.18 18.13 0.34
C PRO A 62 -6.66 18.00 0.34
N ILE A 63 -6.18 16.76 0.39
CA ILE A 63 -4.80 16.39 0.08
C ILE A 63 -4.67 16.24 -1.44
N TYR A 64 -3.60 16.79 -2.00
CA TYR A 64 -3.28 16.68 -3.43
C TYR A 64 -2.01 15.86 -3.65
N LEU A 65 -1.98 15.12 -4.76
CA LEU A 65 -0.81 14.43 -5.27
C LEU A 65 -0.58 14.83 -6.72
N ARG A 66 0.70 14.93 -7.11
CA ARG A 66 1.05 15.19 -8.51
C ARG A 66 0.81 13.93 -9.33
N GLY A 67 0.39 14.09 -10.58
CA GLY A 67 0.26 12.96 -11.51
C GLY A 67 1.56 12.16 -11.63
N GLU A 68 2.70 12.87 -11.75
CA GLU A 68 4.05 12.28 -11.82
C GLU A 68 4.38 11.39 -10.60
N GLU A 69 4.03 11.83 -9.38
CA GLU A 69 4.25 11.02 -8.16
C GLU A 69 3.47 9.70 -8.21
N VAL A 70 2.24 9.74 -8.72
CA VAL A 70 1.39 8.56 -8.85
C VAL A 70 1.88 7.63 -9.95
N GLU A 71 2.27 8.16 -11.11
CA GLU A 71 2.85 7.39 -12.20
C GLU A 71 4.14 6.67 -11.78
N ALA A 72 5.02 7.38 -11.08
CA ALA A 72 6.24 6.85 -10.50
C ALA A 72 5.97 5.69 -9.54
N LEU A 73 5.02 5.87 -8.62
CA LEU A 73 4.60 4.85 -7.67
C LEU A 73 4.12 3.59 -8.38
N VAL A 74 3.21 3.74 -9.35
CA VAL A 74 2.64 2.61 -10.11
C VAL A 74 3.74 1.88 -10.89
N TYR A 75 4.64 2.63 -11.52
CA TYR A 75 5.78 2.05 -12.24
C TYR A 75 6.69 1.25 -11.31
N PHE A 76 7.06 1.83 -10.16
CA PHE A 76 7.88 1.15 -9.15
C PHE A 76 7.18 -0.12 -8.64
N ALA A 77 5.93 0.01 -8.20
CA ALA A 77 5.16 -1.07 -7.61
C ALA A 77 5.03 -2.27 -8.56
N ARG A 78 4.73 -2.00 -9.83
CA ARG A 78 4.66 -3.02 -10.88
C ARG A 78 5.98 -3.76 -11.07
N ASN A 79 7.10 -3.05 -11.14
CA ASN A 79 8.41 -3.67 -11.37
C ASN A 79 8.94 -4.38 -10.14
N PHE A 80 8.58 -3.92 -8.94
CA PHE A 80 8.97 -4.52 -7.68
C PHE A 80 8.13 -5.77 -7.35
N GLY A 81 6.88 -5.85 -7.83
CA GLY A 81 5.92 -6.86 -7.40
C GLY A 81 5.19 -6.47 -6.12
N ALA A 82 4.89 -5.19 -5.96
CA ALA A 82 4.13 -4.63 -4.86
C ALA A 82 2.82 -3.98 -5.33
N ASN A 83 1.86 -3.85 -4.43
CA ASN A 83 0.63 -3.12 -4.63
C ASN A 83 0.87 -1.62 -4.36
N PRO A 84 0.56 -0.72 -5.32
CA PRO A 84 0.70 0.71 -5.10
C PRO A 84 -0.41 1.20 -4.17
N LYS A 85 -0.04 1.94 -3.13
CA LYS A 85 -0.99 2.57 -2.21
C LYS A 85 -0.65 4.04 -2.00
N ILE A 86 -1.66 4.89 -2.05
CA ILE A 86 -1.58 6.27 -1.61
C ILE A 86 -2.02 6.31 -0.15
N GLY A 87 -1.06 6.50 0.76
CA GLY A 87 -1.32 6.66 2.19
C GLY A 87 -1.61 8.12 2.50
N VAL A 88 -2.81 8.43 2.99
CA VAL A 88 -3.18 9.78 3.42
C VAL A 88 -3.43 9.84 4.93
N ARG A 89 -3.02 10.95 5.54
CA ARG A 89 -3.29 11.24 6.93
C ARG A 89 -3.74 12.69 7.13
N PHE A 90 -4.96 12.86 7.61
CA PHE A 90 -5.46 14.15 8.08
C PHE A 90 -5.13 14.37 9.56
N ASP A 91 -5.02 15.63 9.98
CA ASP A 91 -4.76 15.93 11.40
C ASP A 91 -5.85 15.34 12.31
N ARG A 92 -5.39 14.64 13.36
CA ARG A 92 -6.20 13.92 14.35
C ARG A 92 -6.90 12.66 13.85
N GLU A 93 -6.67 12.26 12.60
CA GLU A 93 -7.16 10.99 12.06
C GLU A 93 -6.03 9.95 11.97
N ASP A 94 -6.43 8.71 11.69
CA ASP A 94 -5.52 7.62 11.33
C ASP A 94 -5.06 7.71 9.87
N TRP A 95 -4.28 6.71 9.45
CA TRP A 95 -3.86 6.54 8.06
C TRP A 95 -4.92 5.79 7.27
N TYR A 96 -5.20 6.28 6.07
CA TYR A 96 -6.09 5.66 5.10
C TYR A 96 -5.33 5.40 3.81
N PHE A 97 -5.59 4.27 3.18
CA PHE A 97 -4.89 3.82 1.98
C PHE A 97 -5.88 3.65 0.82
N PHE A 98 -5.37 3.94 -0.37
CA PHE A 98 -6.11 3.84 -1.62
C PHE A 98 -5.21 3.29 -2.72
N HIS A 99 -5.74 2.43 -3.56
CA HIS A 99 -5.17 2.22 -4.87
C HIS A 99 -5.30 3.52 -5.71
N PRO A 100 -4.31 3.89 -6.54
CA PRO A 100 -4.38 5.09 -7.36
C PRO A 100 -5.66 5.25 -8.20
N ASP A 101 -6.18 4.14 -8.73
CA ASP A 101 -7.38 4.12 -9.59
C ASP A 101 -8.69 4.48 -8.85
N GLU A 102 -8.68 4.49 -7.52
CA GLU A 102 -9.83 4.86 -6.70
C GLU A 102 -9.94 6.38 -6.49
N LEU A 103 -8.86 7.12 -6.79
CA LEU A 103 -8.75 8.52 -6.48
C LEU A 103 -9.29 9.42 -7.58
N HIS A 104 -9.83 10.57 -7.19
CA HIS A 104 -10.31 11.56 -8.14
C HIS A 104 -9.15 12.26 -8.86
N VAL A 105 -9.11 12.12 -10.19
CA VAL A 105 -8.19 12.83 -11.08
C VAL A 105 -8.82 14.17 -11.49
N THR A 106 -8.09 15.25 -11.27
CA THR A 106 -8.45 16.59 -11.71
C THR A 106 -8.15 16.78 -13.20
N ASP A 107 -8.73 17.80 -13.83
CA ASP A 107 -8.49 18.12 -15.24
C ASP A 107 -7.01 18.36 -15.58
N GLY A 108 -6.20 18.75 -14.59
CA GLY A 108 -4.76 18.95 -14.72
C GLY A 108 -3.91 17.69 -14.51
N GLY A 109 -4.51 16.50 -14.38
CA GLY A 109 -3.80 15.23 -14.17
C GLY A 109 -3.31 14.99 -12.75
N ASN A 110 -3.59 15.89 -11.82
CA ASN A 110 -3.29 15.71 -10.40
C ASN A 110 -4.41 14.93 -9.70
N TYR A 111 -4.07 14.22 -8.64
CA TYR A 111 -5.01 13.46 -7.84
C TYR A 111 -5.38 14.24 -6.58
N ARG A 112 -6.60 14.04 -6.06
CA ARG A 112 -7.01 14.59 -4.77
C ARG A 112 -7.77 13.59 -3.92
N VAL A 113 -7.58 13.70 -2.62
CA VAL A 113 -8.31 12.93 -1.61
C VAL A 113 -8.96 13.91 -0.64
N LYS A 114 -10.29 13.84 -0.51
CA LYS A 114 -11.03 14.61 0.49
C LYS A 114 -11.06 13.85 1.82
N ARG A 115 -11.08 14.58 2.95
CA ARG A 115 -11.16 13.97 4.28
C ARG A 115 -12.40 13.08 4.44
N GLU A 116 -13.56 13.55 3.98
CA GLU A 116 -14.80 12.77 4.06
C GLU A 116 -14.69 11.42 3.33
N PHE A 117 -14.15 11.44 2.11
CA PHE A 117 -13.91 10.22 1.34
C PHE A 117 -12.87 9.31 2.00
N ALA A 118 -11.83 9.89 2.61
CA ALA A 118 -10.83 9.12 3.36
C ALA A 118 -11.45 8.33 4.52
N LEU A 119 -12.35 8.96 5.28
CA LEU A 119 -13.01 8.36 6.43
C LEU A 119 -14.07 7.32 6.04
N ASP A 120 -14.71 7.49 4.89
CA ASP A 120 -15.81 6.63 4.43
C ASP A 120 -15.32 5.40 3.66
N SER A 121 -14.30 5.56 2.82
CA SER A 121 -13.90 4.53 1.85
C SER A 121 -12.43 4.10 1.97
N GLY A 122 -11.64 4.69 2.86
CA GLY A 122 -10.21 4.40 2.97
C GLY A 122 -9.93 3.10 3.71
N GLU A 123 -9.08 2.27 3.13
CA GLU A 123 -8.54 1.09 3.83
C GLU A 123 -7.69 1.53 5.01
N THR A 124 -7.77 0.82 6.12
CA THR A 124 -6.90 0.98 7.28
C THR A 124 -5.67 0.07 7.18
N ILE A 125 -4.72 0.22 8.10
CA ILE A 125 -3.57 -0.71 8.18
C ILE A 125 -4.04 -2.15 8.43
N ASP A 126 -5.11 -2.33 9.21
CA ASP A 126 -5.65 -3.66 9.51
C ASP A 126 -6.27 -4.28 8.25
N ASP A 127 -6.95 -3.48 7.41
CA ASP A 127 -7.48 -3.94 6.13
C ASP A 127 -6.37 -4.39 5.17
N LEU A 128 -5.24 -3.68 5.14
CA LEU A 128 -4.06 -4.13 4.39
C LEU A 128 -3.56 -5.49 4.89
N LYS A 129 -3.64 -5.75 6.20
CA LYS A 129 -3.24 -7.04 6.76
C LYS A 129 -4.22 -8.15 6.38
N VAL A 130 -5.52 -7.92 6.49
CA VAL A 130 -6.56 -8.90 6.11
C VAL A 130 -6.45 -9.25 4.62
N ALA A 131 -6.29 -8.26 3.74
CA ALA A 131 -6.12 -8.50 2.30
C ALA A 131 -4.90 -9.39 1.98
N SER A 132 -3.84 -9.30 2.79
CA SER A 132 -2.68 -10.20 2.67
C SER A 132 -2.98 -11.65 3.03
N GLU A 133 -3.86 -11.88 4.01
CA GLU A 133 -4.25 -13.20 4.50
C GLU A 133 -5.24 -13.88 3.56
N GLU A 134 -6.20 -13.12 3.02
CA GLU A 134 -7.14 -13.61 1.99
C GLU A 134 -6.39 -14.03 0.71
N SER A 135 -5.39 -13.26 0.31
CA SER A 135 -4.52 -13.61 -0.83
C SER A 135 -3.75 -14.91 -0.61
N GLU A 136 -3.42 -15.27 0.63
CA GLU A 136 -2.79 -16.54 0.97
C GLU A 136 -3.78 -17.70 0.94
N SER A 137 -4.98 -17.52 1.49
CA SER A 137 -6.02 -18.55 1.42
C SER A 137 -6.39 -18.90 -0.02
N ASP A 138 -6.48 -17.91 -0.91
CA ASP A 138 -6.77 -18.15 -2.33
C ASP A 138 -5.66 -18.93 -3.03
N ARG A 139 -4.38 -18.61 -2.71
CA ARG A 139 -3.22 -19.36 -3.23
C ARG A 139 -3.22 -20.80 -2.72
N SER A 140 -3.45 -21.01 -1.43
CA SER A 140 -3.56 -22.34 -0.84
C SER A 140 -4.68 -23.14 -1.51
N ALA A 141 -5.84 -22.53 -1.74
CA ALA A 141 -6.94 -23.19 -2.44
C ALA A 141 -6.58 -23.56 -3.88
N ALA A 142 -5.90 -22.67 -4.61
CA ALA A 142 -5.44 -22.94 -5.97
C ALA A 142 -4.39 -24.08 -6.02
N GLU A 143 -3.48 -24.15 -5.05
CA GLU A 143 -2.48 -25.22 -4.94
C GLU A 143 -3.14 -26.58 -4.67
N VAL A 144 -4.11 -26.64 -3.75
CA VAL A 144 -4.90 -27.85 -3.47
C VAL A 144 -5.63 -28.31 -4.73
N LEU A 145 -6.31 -27.40 -5.43
CA LEU A 145 -7.01 -27.72 -6.68
C LEU A 145 -6.07 -28.26 -7.76
N ASN A 146 -4.88 -27.66 -7.92
CA ASN A 146 -3.88 -28.12 -8.89
C ASN A 146 -3.33 -29.52 -8.53
N ALA A 147 -3.13 -29.81 -7.24
CA ALA A 147 -2.74 -31.14 -6.79
C ALA A 147 -3.80 -32.21 -7.11
N VAL A 148 -5.09 -31.85 -7.03
CA VAL A 148 -6.19 -32.73 -7.48
C VAL A 148 -6.15 -32.94 -8.99
N GLU A 149 -5.96 -31.88 -9.79
CA GLU A 149 -5.85 -31.99 -11.26
C GLU A 149 -4.68 -32.88 -11.70
N GLN A 150 -3.56 -32.85 -10.97
CA GLN A 150 -2.40 -33.70 -11.22
C GLN A 150 -2.55 -35.13 -10.69
N GLY A 151 -3.65 -35.44 -10.00
CA GLY A 151 -3.89 -36.75 -9.37
C GLY A 151 -2.98 -37.05 -8.18
N VAL A 152 -2.33 -36.03 -7.62
CA VAL A 152 -1.52 -36.12 -6.39
C VAL A 152 -2.43 -36.23 -5.17
N LEU A 153 -3.60 -35.60 -5.21
CA LEU A 153 -4.63 -35.62 -4.17
C LEU A 153 -5.97 -36.12 -4.73
N SER A 154 -6.73 -36.84 -3.92
CA SER A 154 -8.14 -37.12 -4.22
C SER A 154 -9.03 -35.92 -3.87
N ALA A 155 -10.23 -35.87 -4.46
CA ALA A 155 -11.20 -34.82 -4.16
C ALA A 155 -11.66 -34.84 -2.68
N ASP A 156 -11.75 -36.02 -2.06
CA ASP A 156 -12.13 -36.16 -0.66
C ASP A 156 -11.02 -35.64 0.28
N GLU A 157 -9.76 -35.97 -0.01
CA GLU A 157 -8.60 -35.45 0.75
C GLU A 157 -8.48 -33.92 0.61
N ALA A 158 -8.73 -33.39 -0.59
CA ALA A 158 -8.72 -31.95 -0.82
C ALA A 158 -9.82 -31.21 -0.04
N ALA A 159 -11.00 -31.82 0.12
CA ALA A 159 -12.10 -31.25 0.88
C ALA A 159 -11.82 -31.17 2.40
N GLU A 160 -10.91 -32.01 2.93
CA GLU A 160 -10.45 -31.91 4.32
C GLU A 160 -9.39 -30.81 4.52
N MET A 161 -8.77 -30.32 3.44
CA MET A 161 -7.69 -29.32 3.48
C MET A 161 -8.14 -27.87 3.23
N LEU A 162 -9.41 -27.66 2.85
CA LEU A 162 -10.04 -26.35 2.60
C LEU A 162 -11.05 -26.01 3.70
#